data_AF-A0A7S3V5R6-F1
#
_entry.id   AF-A0A7S3V5R6-F1
#
_cell.length_a   1.000
_cell.length_b   1.000
_cell.length_c   1.000
_cell.angle_alpha   90.00
_cell.angle_beta   90.00
_cell.angle_gamma   90.00
#
_symmetry.space_group_name_H-M   'P 1'
#
loop_
_entity.id
_entity.type
_entity.pdbx_description
1 polymer ?
#
loop_
_entity_poly.entity_id
_entity_poly.type
_entity_poly.pdbx_seq_one_letter_code
_entity_poly.pdbx_strand_id
1 'polypeptide(L)'
;MKNLCQIFALFSFLAKHEMLSLGLEMPRNSISRREVFVKGAGVTTAAVATAFLPQQNAFANNNFIDESSEVTSSPERNALLQKIVSKASDDEVELAIKNLERLDPSKGNAASVDELGGRWELIYSVNAEAFSPLLNLPEPIRPRSLQLIGEDAASVVGDGRIAQVLNFPIIPLTFLLSSGAVPLADPDLSNKDTSNLEIFPPFRFEIQLGSARVQVVEAGSDAEFRALNARDEDAQKAGRNIYKQRYLDMTGKKGDLRISEVTSGDPVIVGEVFVHRRL
;
A
#
# COMPACT_ATOMS: atom_id res chain seq x y z
N MET A 1 -8.29 -11.78 -20.98
CA MET A 1 -7.09 -12.66 -21.04
C MET A 1 -5.96 -12.15 -21.96
N LYS A 2 -5.86 -10.84 -22.30
CA LYS A 2 -4.77 -10.29 -23.15
C LYS A 2 -3.72 -9.45 -22.40
N ASN A 3 -3.93 -9.18 -21.11
CA ASN A 3 -3.06 -8.27 -20.33
C ASN A 3 -2.01 -9.00 -19.46
N LEU A 4 -2.09 -10.34 -19.33
CA LEU A 4 -1.11 -11.12 -18.55
C LEU A 4 0.19 -11.40 -19.32
N CYS A 5 0.13 -11.48 -20.66
CA CYS A 5 1.32 -11.73 -21.50
C CYS A 5 2.27 -10.52 -21.59
N GLN A 6 1.81 -9.30 -21.35
CA GLN A 6 2.66 -8.10 -21.39
C GLN A 6 3.50 -7.93 -20.12
N ILE A 7 3.03 -8.46 -18.99
CA ILE A 7 3.79 -8.47 -17.74
C ILE A 7 4.91 -9.53 -17.81
N PHE A 8 4.65 -10.71 -18.38
CA PHE A 8 5.67 -11.75 -18.59
C PHE A 8 6.74 -11.39 -19.64
N ALA A 9 6.39 -10.61 -20.68
CA ALA A 9 7.35 -10.15 -21.68
C ALA A 9 8.41 -9.18 -21.10
N LEU A 10 8.08 -8.44 -20.04
CA LEU A 10 9.02 -7.57 -19.32
C LEU A 10 10.04 -8.40 -18.49
N PHE A 11 9.65 -9.58 -18.01
CA PHE A 11 10.52 -10.47 -17.22
C PHE A 11 11.48 -11.32 -18.06
N SER A 12 11.13 -11.71 -19.30
CA SER A 12 12.07 -12.42 -20.20
C SER A 12 13.14 -11.52 -20.82
N PHE A 13 12.95 -10.20 -20.83
CA PHE A 13 13.88 -9.25 -21.43
C PHE A 13 14.95 -8.77 -20.44
N LEU A 14 14.60 -8.56 -19.17
CA LEU A 14 15.53 -8.11 -18.12
C LEU A 14 16.53 -9.18 -17.66
N ALA A 15 16.28 -10.47 -17.97
CA ALA A 15 17.19 -11.56 -17.64
C ALA A 15 18.25 -11.86 -18.71
N LYS A 16 18.27 -11.15 -19.86
CA LYS A 16 19.04 -11.59 -21.04
C LYS A 16 20.09 -10.63 -21.61
N HIS A 17 20.40 -9.50 -20.97
CA HIS A 17 21.43 -8.59 -21.48
C HIS A 17 22.37 -8.05 -20.38
N GLU A 18 23.39 -8.85 -20.06
CA GLU A 18 24.72 -8.35 -19.68
C GLU A 18 25.53 -8.03 -20.95
N MET A 19 26.51 -7.12 -20.80
CA MET A 19 27.56 -6.72 -21.77
C MET A 19 27.15 -5.75 -22.90
N LEU A 20 27.49 -4.46 -22.76
CA LEU A 20 28.66 -3.80 -23.37
C LEU A 20 28.62 -2.27 -23.23
N SER A 21 29.77 -1.68 -23.52
CA SER A 21 30.33 -0.38 -23.19
C SER A 21 29.71 0.90 -23.80
N LEU A 22 30.12 2.03 -23.17
CA LEU A 22 30.37 3.40 -23.69
C LEU A 22 29.18 4.39 -23.85
N GLY A 23 29.15 5.34 -22.89
CA GLY A 23 29.06 6.80 -23.07
C GLY A 23 27.84 7.42 -23.75
N LEU A 24 27.04 8.20 -23.00
CA LEU A 24 26.61 9.59 -23.29
C LEU A 24 25.47 10.06 -22.35
N GLU A 25 25.33 11.38 -22.26
CA GLU A 25 24.64 12.25 -21.27
C GLU A 25 23.13 12.02 -21.05
N MET A 26 22.62 12.39 -19.85
CA MET A 26 21.18 12.35 -19.51
C MET A 26 20.43 13.65 -19.81
N PRO A 27 19.21 13.58 -20.37
CA PRO A 27 18.25 14.67 -20.29
C PRO A 27 17.34 14.54 -19.06
N ARG A 28 17.12 15.67 -18.37
CA ARG A 28 16.08 15.87 -17.35
C ARG A 28 14.72 15.92 -18.04
N ASN A 29 13.89 14.89 -17.92
CA ASN A 29 12.43 14.96 -18.12
C ASN A 29 11.76 13.78 -17.40
N SER A 30 10.73 14.06 -16.60
CA SER A 30 9.92 13.07 -15.87
C SER A 30 9.15 12.16 -16.84
N ILE A 31 9.33 10.85 -16.70
CA ILE A 31 8.72 9.83 -17.59
C ILE A 31 7.36 9.38 -17.02
N SER A 32 6.34 9.33 -17.87
CA SER A 32 5.01 8.80 -17.52
C SER A 32 5.02 7.29 -17.28
N ARG A 33 4.18 6.78 -16.35
CA ARG A 33 4.03 5.32 -16.11
C ARG A 33 3.73 4.53 -17.40
N ARG A 34 2.92 5.07 -18.32
CA ARG A 34 2.66 4.43 -19.63
C ARG A 34 3.83 4.48 -20.59
N GLU A 35 4.70 5.48 -20.49
CA GLU A 35 5.92 5.52 -21.32
C GLU A 35 6.95 4.50 -20.85
N VAL A 36 7.02 4.20 -19.55
CA VAL A 36 7.79 3.06 -19.03
C VAL A 36 7.28 1.72 -19.58
N PHE A 37 5.96 1.59 -19.82
CA PHE A 37 5.34 0.36 -20.34
C PHE A 37 5.26 0.25 -21.88
N VAL A 38 5.28 1.37 -22.63
CA VAL A 38 5.12 1.39 -24.10
C VAL A 38 6.42 1.76 -24.82
N LYS A 39 7.33 2.52 -24.20
CA LYS A 39 8.62 2.96 -24.78
C LYS A 39 9.83 2.22 -24.20
N GLY A 40 9.66 0.96 -23.78
CA GLY A 40 10.77 0.06 -23.39
C GLY A 40 11.70 -0.36 -24.55
N ALA A 41 11.76 0.42 -25.63
CA ALA A 41 12.71 0.30 -26.72
C ALA A 41 13.32 1.68 -26.97
N GLY A 42 14.36 2.00 -26.19
CA GLY A 42 15.21 3.17 -26.40
C GLY A 42 14.86 4.37 -25.53
N VAL A 43 15.60 4.55 -24.43
CA VAL A 43 16.53 5.68 -24.19
C VAL A 43 17.20 5.45 -22.82
N THR A 44 18.48 5.79 -22.77
CA THR A 44 19.54 5.40 -21.85
C THR A 44 19.50 6.00 -20.43
N THR A 45 20.16 5.25 -19.55
CA THR A 45 20.57 5.50 -18.15
C THR A 45 21.56 6.66 -17.95
N ALA A 46 21.58 7.24 -16.74
CA ALA A 46 22.85 7.45 -16.05
C ALA A 46 22.80 7.16 -14.54
N ALA A 47 23.87 6.45 -14.16
CA ALA A 47 24.70 6.55 -12.96
C ALA A 47 24.03 6.43 -11.59
N VAL A 48 24.13 5.23 -11.00
CA VAL A 48 24.77 5.07 -9.69
C VAL A 48 25.65 3.82 -9.71
N ALA A 49 26.97 4.02 -9.69
CA ALA A 49 27.93 2.98 -9.33
C ALA A 49 28.78 3.50 -8.16
N THR A 50 29.14 2.58 -7.28
CA THR A 50 30.04 2.67 -6.12
C THR A 50 29.50 3.34 -4.85
N ALA A 51 28.95 2.51 -3.96
CA ALA A 51 29.63 2.11 -2.73
C ALA A 51 28.82 0.99 -2.07
N PHE A 52 29.22 -0.25 -2.33
CA PHE A 52 28.74 -1.42 -1.57
C PHE A 52 29.34 -1.35 -0.16
N LEU A 53 28.54 -0.85 0.78
CA LEU A 53 28.64 -1.23 2.19
C LEU A 53 27.33 -1.94 2.55
N PRO A 54 27.36 -3.15 3.14
CA PRO A 54 26.15 -3.84 3.53
C PRO A 54 25.58 -3.15 4.77
N GLN A 55 24.68 -2.18 4.60
CA GLN A 55 23.70 -1.93 5.64
C GLN A 55 22.69 -3.07 5.60
N GLN A 56 22.88 -4.02 6.53
CA GLN A 56 21.85 -4.97 6.90
C GLN A 56 20.64 -4.21 7.44
N ASN A 57 19.68 -3.88 6.58
CA ASN A 57 18.35 -3.48 7.02
C ASN A 57 17.41 -4.67 6.85
N ALA A 58 17.33 -5.46 7.91
CA ALA A 58 16.11 -5.90 8.63
C ALA A 58 14.81 -6.20 7.84
N PHE A 59 14.86 -6.68 6.60
CA PHE A 59 13.67 -7.20 5.90
C PHE A 59 13.75 -8.68 5.53
N ALA A 60 14.82 -9.38 5.94
CA ALA A 60 14.99 -10.80 5.73
C ALA A 60 15.26 -11.52 7.04
N ASN A 61 14.19 -11.83 7.79
CA ASN A 61 14.03 -13.08 8.55
C ASN A 61 12.83 -13.00 9.50
N ASN A 62 11.86 -13.91 9.30
CA ASN A 62 11.47 -14.93 10.28
C ASN A 62 10.02 -15.37 10.08
N ASN A 63 9.82 -16.69 10.24
CA ASN A 63 8.55 -17.39 10.34
C ASN A 63 7.50 -16.54 11.07
N PHE A 64 6.44 -16.18 10.35
CA PHE A 64 5.58 -15.05 10.70
C PHE A 64 4.27 -15.47 11.39
N ILE A 65 4.29 -16.60 12.08
CA ILE A 65 3.25 -17.00 13.02
C ILE A 65 3.97 -17.27 14.34
N ASP A 66 4.19 -16.21 15.10
CA ASP A 66 4.51 -16.33 16.53
C ASP A 66 3.20 -16.03 17.27
N GLU A 67 2.59 -17.09 17.81
CA GLU A 67 1.28 -17.10 18.48
C GLU A 67 1.29 -16.45 19.86
N SER A 68 2.36 -15.78 20.28
CA SER A 68 2.56 -15.40 21.69
C SER A 68 2.40 -13.91 21.97
N SER A 69 1.23 -13.35 21.69
CA SER A 69 0.69 -12.18 22.44
C SER A 69 -0.80 -12.06 22.15
N GLU A 70 -1.62 -12.82 22.87
CA GLU A 70 -3.07 -12.78 22.72
C GLU A 70 -3.61 -11.40 23.15
N VAL A 71 -3.82 -10.51 22.20
CA VAL A 71 -4.96 -9.59 22.25
C VAL A 71 -6.18 -10.47 22.51
N THR A 72 -6.94 -10.19 23.57
CA THR A 72 -8.06 -11.03 24.03
C THR A 72 -9.02 -11.25 22.86
N SER A 73 -8.93 -12.42 22.22
CA SER A 73 -9.53 -12.61 20.92
C SER A 73 -11.01 -12.95 21.09
N SER A 74 -11.89 -12.01 20.72
CA SER A 74 -13.31 -12.29 20.70
C SER A 74 -13.61 -13.45 19.73
N PRO A 75 -14.66 -14.25 19.99
CA PRO A 75 -15.10 -15.28 19.05
C PRO A 75 -15.32 -14.73 17.63
N GLU A 76 -15.83 -13.50 17.50
CA GLU A 76 -16.07 -12.80 16.23
C GLU A 76 -14.76 -12.49 15.50
N ARG A 77 -13.73 -12.03 16.24
CA ARG A 77 -12.40 -11.77 15.70
C ARG A 77 -11.78 -13.05 15.15
N ASN A 78 -11.87 -14.14 15.90
CA ASN A 78 -11.35 -15.44 15.47
C ASN A 78 -12.13 -16.00 14.27
N ALA A 79 -13.45 -15.82 14.25
CA ALA A 79 -14.28 -16.21 13.12
C ALA A 79 -13.90 -15.46 11.83
N LEU A 80 -13.62 -14.16 11.90
CA LEU A 80 -13.12 -13.38 10.76
C LEU A 80 -11.77 -13.91 10.27
N LEU A 81 -10.79 -14.06 11.17
CA LEU A 81 -9.46 -14.53 10.82
C LEU A 81 -9.49 -15.94 10.23
N GLN A 82 -10.30 -16.83 10.79
CA GLN A 82 -10.47 -18.19 10.28
C GLN A 82 -11.02 -18.17 8.85
N LYS A 83 -12.05 -17.35 8.57
CA LYS A 83 -12.63 -17.21 7.22
C LYS A 83 -11.63 -16.68 6.19
N ILE A 84 -10.80 -15.71 6.58
CA ILE A 84 -9.72 -15.18 5.73
C ILE A 84 -8.71 -16.30 5.41
N VAL A 85 -8.22 -17.01 6.43
CA VAL A 85 -7.24 -18.09 6.27
C VAL A 85 -7.81 -19.25 5.43
N SER A 86 -9.08 -19.60 5.64
CA SER A 86 -9.76 -20.65 4.90
C SER A 86 -10.17 -20.26 3.48
N LYS A 87 -9.93 -19.00 3.06
CA LYS A 87 -10.36 -18.44 1.77
C LYS A 87 -11.87 -18.62 1.54
N ALA A 88 -12.67 -18.27 2.56
CA ALA A 88 -14.12 -18.23 2.44
C ALA A 88 -14.56 -17.23 1.35
N SER A 89 -15.84 -17.31 0.95
CA SER A 89 -16.40 -16.36 -0.04
C SER A 89 -16.43 -14.92 0.50
N ASP A 90 -16.39 -13.93 -0.40
CA ASP A 90 -16.41 -12.52 0.00
C ASP A 90 -17.65 -12.17 0.84
N ASP A 91 -18.83 -12.69 0.47
CA ASP A 91 -20.07 -12.52 1.24
C ASP A 91 -19.94 -13.01 2.69
N GLU A 92 -19.25 -14.14 2.89
CA GLU A 92 -19.04 -14.71 4.21
C GLU A 92 -18.04 -13.90 5.05
N VAL A 93 -16.98 -13.38 4.41
CA VAL A 93 -15.98 -12.54 5.08
C VAL A 93 -16.59 -11.19 5.42
N GLU A 94 -17.35 -10.57 4.51
CA GLU A 94 -18.09 -9.34 4.76
C GLU A 94 -19.09 -9.47 5.91
N LEU A 95 -19.80 -10.61 6.00
CA LEU A 95 -20.70 -10.87 7.11
C LEU A 95 -19.94 -10.94 8.45
N ALA A 96 -18.77 -11.57 8.46
CA ALA A 96 -17.91 -11.62 9.65
C ALA A 96 -17.36 -10.24 10.03
N ILE A 97 -16.97 -9.42 9.04
CA ILE A 97 -16.58 -8.01 9.23
C ILE A 97 -17.73 -7.24 9.89
N LYS A 98 -18.95 -7.30 9.32
CA LYS A 98 -20.13 -6.62 9.87
C LYS A 98 -20.45 -7.04 11.31
N ASN A 99 -20.23 -8.30 11.67
CA ASN A 99 -20.43 -8.77 13.03
C ASN A 99 -19.35 -8.24 13.99
N LEU A 100 -18.09 -8.20 13.56
CA LEU A 100 -16.98 -7.68 14.36
C LEU A 100 -17.10 -6.15 14.57
N GLU A 101 -17.52 -5.39 13.57
CA GLU A 101 -17.70 -3.93 13.65
C GLU A 101 -18.69 -3.49 14.74
N ARG A 102 -19.69 -4.31 15.05
CA ARG A 102 -20.62 -4.04 16.16
C ARG A 102 -19.92 -4.03 17.53
N LEU A 103 -18.74 -4.63 17.60
CA LEU A 103 -17.90 -4.73 18.78
C LEU A 103 -16.70 -3.78 18.72
N ASP A 104 -16.70 -2.83 17.78
CA ASP A 104 -15.59 -1.90 17.56
C ASP A 104 -15.15 -1.22 18.88
N PRO A 105 -13.93 -1.50 19.36
CA PRO A 105 -13.40 -0.93 20.59
C PRO A 105 -13.30 0.60 20.52
N SER A 106 -13.09 1.16 19.32
CA SER A 106 -12.97 2.60 19.11
C SER A 106 -14.30 3.33 19.23
N LYS A 107 -15.43 2.60 19.19
CA LYS A 107 -16.79 3.12 19.22
C LYS A 107 -17.04 4.16 18.12
N GLY A 108 -16.44 3.94 16.95
CA GLY A 108 -16.52 4.85 15.81
C GLY A 108 -15.71 6.14 15.93
N ASN A 109 -14.85 6.30 16.95
CA ASN A 109 -13.88 7.40 16.97
C ASN A 109 -12.68 7.02 16.07
N ALA A 110 -12.03 7.95 15.36
CA ALA A 110 -10.69 7.56 14.89
C ALA A 110 -9.76 7.43 16.06
N ALA A 111 -8.87 6.46 15.91
CA ALA A 111 -7.61 6.47 16.59
C ALA A 111 -6.82 7.75 16.31
N SER A 112 -6.16 8.19 17.36
CA SER A 112 -5.02 9.09 17.29
C SER A 112 -3.94 8.55 16.36
N VAL A 113 -3.04 9.44 15.93
CA VAL A 113 -1.84 9.05 15.16
C VAL A 113 -1.03 7.99 15.92
N ASP A 114 -1.01 8.05 17.25
CA ASP A 114 -0.29 7.08 18.09
C ASP A 114 -0.94 5.70 18.07
N GLU A 115 -2.27 5.63 18.10
CA GLU A 115 -3.03 4.38 18.04
C GLU A 115 -3.03 3.75 16.63
N LEU A 116 -2.92 4.55 15.58
CA LEU A 116 -2.73 4.08 14.20
C LEU A 116 -1.26 3.81 13.85
N GLY A 117 -0.32 4.45 14.54
CA GLY A 117 1.10 4.40 14.23
C GLY A 117 1.63 2.98 14.33
N GLY A 118 2.42 2.52 13.37
CA GLY A 118 2.92 1.15 13.32
C GLY A 118 3.05 0.59 11.90
N ARG A 119 3.37 -0.70 11.83
CA ARG A 119 3.39 -1.51 10.60
C ARG A 119 2.16 -2.39 10.53
N TRP A 120 1.42 -2.28 9.44
CA TRP A 120 0.14 -2.96 9.24
C TRP A 120 0.21 -3.82 7.99
N GLU A 121 0.07 -5.14 8.13
CA GLU A 121 -0.02 -6.05 7.01
C GLU A 121 -1.46 -6.15 6.51
N LEU A 122 -1.67 -5.99 5.20
CA LEU A 122 -2.94 -6.29 4.56
C LEU A 122 -3.13 -7.81 4.54
N ILE A 123 -4.14 -8.31 5.25
CA ILE A 123 -4.45 -9.74 5.33
C ILE A 123 -5.68 -10.12 4.51
N TYR A 124 -6.54 -9.15 4.19
CA TYR A 124 -7.72 -9.35 3.34
C TYR A 124 -8.19 -8.02 2.75
N SER A 125 -8.82 -8.09 1.58
CA SER A 125 -9.42 -6.93 0.93
C SER A 125 -10.59 -7.36 0.05
N VAL A 126 -11.69 -6.62 0.12
CA VAL A 126 -12.86 -6.76 -0.79
C VAL A 126 -12.72 -5.76 -1.92
N ASN A 127 -12.96 -6.19 -3.16
CA ASN A 127 -12.94 -5.35 -4.37
C ASN A 127 -11.60 -4.67 -4.70
N ALA A 128 -10.53 -4.91 -3.94
CA ALA A 128 -9.21 -4.28 -4.14
C ALA A 128 -8.45 -4.73 -5.39
N GLU A 129 -9.07 -5.56 -6.24
CA GLU A 129 -8.57 -5.85 -7.58
C GLU A 129 -8.36 -4.55 -8.39
N ALA A 130 -9.19 -3.54 -8.12
CA ALA A 130 -9.14 -2.24 -8.75
C ALA A 130 -8.06 -1.33 -8.14
N PHE A 131 -7.77 -1.48 -6.84
CA PHE A 131 -6.66 -0.82 -6.15
C PHE A 131 -5.28 -1.17 -6.71
N SER A 132 -4.99 -2.46 -6.86
CA SER A 132 -3.69 -2.92 -7.37
C SER A 132 -3.79 -4.33 -7.96
N PRO A 133 -3.64 -4.47 -9.29
CA PRO A 133 -3.59 -5.78 -9.94
C PRO A 133 -2.50 -6.71 -9.40
N LEU A 134 -1.48 -6.17 -8.72
CA LEU A 134 -0.40 -6.93 -8.13
C LEU A 134 -0.87 -7.78 -6.93
N LEU A 135 -1.92 -7.35 -6.23
CA LEU A 135 -2.48 -8.11 -5.10
C LEU A 135 -3.19 -9.39 -5.55
N ASN A 136 -3.60 -9.46 -6.82
CA ASN A 136 -4.26 -10.62 -7.42
C ASN A 136 -3.29 -11.68 -7.94
N LEU A 137 -1.98 -11.41 -7.92
CA LEU A 137 -0.99 -12.39 -8.34
C LEU A 137 -1.09 -13.66 -7.46
N PRO A 138 -0.83 -14.86 -7.98
CA PRO A 138 -0.80 -16.07 -7.17
C PRO A 138 0.45 -16.10 -6.26
N GLU A 139 0.39 -16.87 -5.18
CA GLU A 139 1.61 -17.26 -4.47
C GLU A 139 2.49 -18.15 -5.37
N PRO A 140 3.82 -18.09 -5.26
CA PRO A 140 4.60 -17.28 -4.32
C PRO A 140 4.95 -15.89 -4.87
N ILE A 141 4.44 -15.46 -6.03
CA ILE A 141 4.86 -14.19 -6.64
C ILE A 141 4.10 -12.96 -6.12
N ARG A 142 2.97 -13.18 -5.43
CA ARG A 142 2.18 -12.15 -4.76
C ARG A 142 3.04 -11.33 -3.78
N PRO A 143 3.08 -9.99 -3.90
CA PRO A 143 3.77 -9.18 -2.92
C PRO A 143 3.02 -9.15 -1.60
N ARG A 144 3.76 -9.11 -0.49
CA ARG A 144 3.20 -8.73 0.82
C ARG A 144 2.95 -7.24 0.83
N SER A 145 1.77 -6.85 1.29
CA SER A 145 1.32 -5.46 1.29
C SER A 145 1.32 -4.92 2.72
N LEU A 146 2.14 -3.91 2.98
CA LEU A 146 2.29 -3.29 4.30
C LEU A 146 1.92 -1.82 4.22
N GLN A 147 1.22 -1.32 5.23
CA GLN A 147 1.03 0.11 5.44
C GLN A 147 1.84 0.54 6.66
N LEU A 148 2.66 1.58 6.48
CA LEU A 148 3.42 2.23 7.53
C LEU A 148 2.71 3.54 7.89
N ILE A 149 2.55 3.78 9.19
CA ILE A 149 1.92 4.99 9.75
C ILE A 149 2.75 5.47 10.95
N GLY A 150 2.78 6.78 11.20
CA GLY A 150 3.46 7.35 12.36
C GLY A 150 4.98 7.22 12.25
N GLU A 151 5.66 6.92 13.36
CA GLU A 151 7.13 6.83 13.41
C GLU A 151 7.72 5.81 12.43
N ASP A 152 7.04 4.68 12.23
CA ASP A 152 7.46 3.68 11.23
C ASP A 152 7.45 4.25 9.81
N ALA A 153 6.45 5.06 9.45
CA ALA A 153 6.43 5.74 8.16
C ALA A 153 7.48 6.84 8.09
N ALA A 154 7.60 7.65 9.15
CA ALA A 154 8.56 8.74 9.23
C ALA A 154 9.99 8.26 8.98
N SER A 155 10.36 7.11 9.55
CA SER A 155 11.68 6.49 9.35
C SER A 155 11.99 6.07 7.90
N VAL A 156 10.98 5.91 7.04
CA VAL A 156 11.12 5.40 5.66
C VAL A 156 10.88 6.49 4.61
N VAL A 157 9.93 7.39 4.85
CA VAL A 157 9.44 8.37 3.88
C VAL A 157 9.39 9.81 4.38
N GLY A 158 9.74 10.05 5.66
CA GLY A 158 9.73 11.37 6.30
C GLY A 158 8.44 11.68 7.05
N ASP A 159 8.51 12.67 7.94
CA ASP A 159 7.45 13.04 8.88
C ASP A 159 6.13 13.44 8.18
N GLY A 160 5.01 13.17 8.86
CA GLY A 160 3.67 13.54 8.39
C GLY A 160 3.16 12.75 7.18
N ARG A 161 3.82 11.62 6.85
CA ARG A 161 3.48 10.79 5.70
C ARG A 161 3.08 9.39 6.11
N ILE A 162 2.33 8.74 5.23
CA ILE A 162 2.06 7.31 5.27
C ILE A 162 2.76 6.65 4.07
N ALA A 163 3.05 5.36 4.20
CA ALA A 163 3.63 4.59 3.11
C ALA A 163 2.91 3.26 2.91
N GLN A 164 2.57 2.94 1.67
CA GLN A 164 2.22 1.61 1.23
C GLN A 164 3.46 0.94 0.64
N VAL A 165 3.80 -0.23 1.15
CA VAL A 165 4.95 -1.03 0.76
C VAL A 165 4.44 -2.34 0.14
N LEU A 166 4.90 -2.68 -1.05
CA LEU A 166 4.69 -3.99 -1.68
C LEU A 166 6.03 -4.71 -1.77
N ASN A 167 6.23 -5.74 -0.96
CA ASN A 167 7.45 -6.53 -0.91
C ASN A 167 7.27 -7.85 -1.66
N PHE A 168 8.04 -8.05 -2.72
CA PHE A 168 8.01 -9.31 -3.47
C PHE A 168 8.84 -10.37 -2.74
N PRO A 169 8.31 -11.57 -2.45
CA PRO A 169 9.01 -12.55 -1.62
C PRO A 169 10.10 -13.32 -2.40
N ILE A 170 9.99 -13.40 -3.72
CA ILE A 170 10.91 -14.17 -4.58
C ILE A 170 12.02 -13.34 -5.23
N ILE A 171 11.87 -12.02 -5.24
CA ILE A 171 12.79 -11.06 -5.86
C ILE A 171 13.01 -9.95 -4.82
N PRO A 172 14.23 -9.44 -4.61
CA PRO A 172 14.50 -8.36 -3.65
C PRO A 172 13.99 -7.00 -4.16
N LEU A 173 12.73 -6.96 -4.59
CA LEU A 173 12.03 -5.84 -5.17
C LEU A 173 10.98 -5.36 -4.17
N THR A 174 10.98 -4.06 -3.94
CA THR A 174 9.97 -3.36 -3.14
C THR A 174 9.41 -2.21 -3.94
N PHE A 175 8.09 -2.10 -3.97
CA PHE A 175 7.42 -0.88 -4.41
C PHE A 175 6.98 -0.09 -3.20
N LEU A 176 7.24 1.21 -3.22
CA LEU A 176 6.92 2.12 -2.14
C LEU A 176 6.08 3.27 -2.71
N LEU A 177 4.85 3.39 -2.23
CA LEU A 177 3.96 4.50 -2.53
C LEU A 177 3.75 5.30 -1.26
N SER A 178 4.12 6.58 -1.24
CA SER A 178 3.91 7.44 -0.07
C SER A 178 3.08 8.67 -0.37
N SER A 179 2.37 9.15 0.64
CA SER A 179 1.46 10.29 0.57
C SER A 179 1.37 10.98 1.93
N GLY A 180 0.84 12.20 1.96
CA GLY A 180 0.40 12.81 3.22
C GLY A 180 -0.91 12.17 3.68
N ALA A 181 -1.12 12.09 5.00
CA ALA A 181 -2.40 11.72 5.58
C ALA A 181 -2.71 12.62 6.78
N VAL A 182 -3.93 13.14 6.83
CA VAL A 182 -4.43 13.89 7.99
C VAL A 182 -5.76 13.30 8.44
N PRO A 183 -6.01 13.22 9.75
CA PRO A 183 -7.36 13.01 10.25
C PRO A 183 -8.25 14.17 9.82
N LEU A 184 -9.42 13.87 9.27
CA LEU A 184 -10.45 14.88 9.04
C LEU A 184 -11.17 15.11 10.37
N ALA A 185 -11.02 16.30 10.93
CA ALA A 185 -11.95 16.80 11.94
C ALA A 185 -13.13 17.42 11.20
N ASP A 186 -14.35 16.93 11.44
CA ASP A 186 -15.56 17.57 10.92
C ASP A 186 -15.71 18.97 11.60
N PRO A 187 -15.64 20.08 10.83
CA PRO A 187 -15.77 21.41 11.39
C PRO A 187 -17.19 21.76 11.87
N ASP A 188 -18.22 21.03 11.42
CA ASP A 188 -19.63 21.27 11.75
C ASP A 188 -20.16 20.37 12.87
N LEU A 189 -19.40 19.35 13.29
CA LEU A 189 -19.70 18.53 14.45
C LEU A 189 -18.86 19.00 15.65
N SER A 190 -19.54 19.43 16.72
CA SER A 190 -18.93 19.57 18.06
C SER A 190 -18.40 18.24 18.63
N ASN A 191 -18.46 17.17 17.85
CA ASN A 191 -17.94 15.85 18.12
C ASN A 191 -16.68 15.64 17.29
N LYS A 192 -15.59 15.25 17.96
CA LYS A 192 -14.30 14.86 17.39
C LYS A 192 -14.42 13.56 16.58
N ASP A 193 -15.31 13.49 15.59
CA ASP A 193 -15.35 12.34 14.69
C ASP A 193 -14.15 12.42 13.75
N THR A 194 -13.03 11.90 14.22
CA THR A 194 -11.78 11.84 13.46
C THR A 194 -11.70 10.57 12.62
N SER A 195 -12.75 9.71 12.60
CA SER A 195 -12.77 8.35 12.00
C SER A 195 -12.32 8.28 10.54
N ASN A 196 -12.29 9.43 9.86
CA ASN A 196 -11.89 9.59 8.49
C ASN A 196 -10.44 10.07 8.37
N LEU A 197 -9.65 9.36 7.56
CA LEU A 197 -8.34 9.81 7.11
C LEU A 197 -8.45 10.35 5.69
N GLU A 198 -8.02 11.58 5.48
CA GLU A 198 -7.85 12.16 4.16
C GLU A 198 -6.42 11.93 3.69
N ILE A 199 -6.30 11.35 2.49
CA ILE A 199 -5.01 11.16 1.81
C ILE A 199 -4.79 12.32 0.84
N PHE A 200 -3.60 12.93 0.91
CA PHE A 200 -3.30 14.12 0.14
C PHE A 200 -1.84 14.11 -0.38
N PRO A 201 -1.53 14.91 -1.41
CA PRO A 201 -0.17 15.03 -1.98
C PRO A 201 0.87 15.59 -0.99
N PRO A 202 2.18 15.44 -1.25
CA PRO A 202 2.76 14.89 -2.47
C PRO A 202 2.78 13.37 -2.48
N PHE A 203 2.41 12.79 -3.63
CA PHE A 203 2.46 11.36 -3.88
C PHE A 203 3.83 11.00 -4.45
N ARG A 204 4.51 10.03 -3.86
CA ARG A 204 5.80 9.53 -4.37
C ARG A 204 5.74 8.05 -4.61
N PHE A 205 6.19 7.63 -5.77
CA PHE A 205 6.38 6.22 -6.10
C PHE A 205 7.85 5.93 -6.31
N GLU A 206 8.35 4.97 -5.54
CA GLU A 206 9.74 4.58 -5.52
C GLU A 206 9.83 3.06 -5.72
N ILE A 207 10.88 2.65 -6.44
CA ILE A 207 11.22 1.24 -6.63
C ILE A 207 12.54 1.02 -5.90
N GLN A 208 12.57 -0.01 -5.06
CA GLN A 208 13.78 -0.46 -4.40
C GLN A 208 14.15 -1.87 -4.87
N LEU A 209 15.38 -2.05 -5.34
CA LEU A 209 15.96 -3.34 -5.72
C LEU A 209 17.22 -3.56 -4.87
N GLY A 210 17.14 -4.47 -3.89
CA GLY A 210 18.18 -4.63 -2.87
C GLY A 210 18.36 -3.34 -2.06
N SER A 211 19.57 -2.77 -2.07
CA SER A 211 19.87 -1.49 -1.41
C SER A 211 19.64 -0.27 -2.31
N ALA A 212 19.45 -0.45 -3.61
CA ALA A 212 19.25 0.65 -4.54
C ALA A 212 17.78 1.09 -4.51
N ARG A 213 17.52 2.38 -4.26
CA ARG A 213 16.19 2.99 -4.24
C ARG A 213 16.14 4.12 -5.25
N VAL A 214 15.12 4.10 -6.12
CA VAL A 214 14.94 5.07 -7.21
C VAL A 214 13.52 5.61 -7.13
N GLN A 215 13.39 6.94 -7.07
CA GLN A 215 12.12 7.62 -7.25
C GLN A 215 11.75 7.63 -8.74
N VAL A 216 10.59 7.05 -9.06
CA VAL A 216 10.10 6.92 -10.44
C VAL A 216 9.08 8.01 -10.74
N VAL A 217 8.26 8.36 -9.73
CA VAL A 217 7.21 9.38 -9.88
C VAL A 217 7.14 10.22 -8.62
N GLU A 218 6.96 11.53 -8.79
CA GLU A 218 6.48 12.44 -7.76
C GLU A 218 5.39 13.31 -8.35
N ALA A 219 4.31 13.47 -7.61
CA ALA A 219 3.19 14.33 -7.96
C ALA A 219 2.90 15.26 -6.77
N GLY A 220 2.99 16.56 -7.00
CA GLY A 220 2.71 17.60 -6.01
C GLY A 220 1.21 17.86 -5.82
N SER A 221 0.35 17.28 -6.66
CA SER A 221 -1.11 17.42 -6.56
C SER A 221 -1.86 16.13 -6.93
N ASP A 222 -3.12 16.01 -6.49
CA ASP A 222 -4.03 14.93 -6.88
C ASP A 222 -4.25 14.88 -8.40
N ALA A 223 -4.43 16.04 -9.03
CA ALA A 223 -4.62 16.16 -10.48
C ALA A 223 -3.38 15.65 -11.25
N GLU A 224 -2.19 16.05 -10.81
CA GLU A 224 -0.93 15.57 -11.39
C GLU A 224 -0.77 14.07 -11.19
N PHE A 225 -1.06 13.56 -9.99
CA PHE A 225 -0.98 12.13 -9.70
C PHE A 225 -1.90 11.31 -10.61
N ARG A 226 -3.15 11.74 -10.77
CA ARG A 226 -4.12 11.05 -11.63
C ARG A 226 -3.78 11.16 -13.10
N ALA A 227 -3.27 12.30 -13.56
CA ALA A 227 -2.79 12.47 -14.93
C ALA A 227 -1.62 11.51 -15.22
N LEU A 228 -0.66 11.40 -14.30
CA LEU A 228 0.49 10.47 -14.40
C LEU A 228 0.07 8.99 -14.38
N ASN A 229 -1.09 8.70 -13.77
CA ASN A 229 -1.70 7.37 -13.75
C ASN A 229 -2.70 7.10 -14.89
N ALA A 230 -2.88 8.05 -15.82
CA ALA A 230 -3.79 7.93 -16.97
C ALA A 230 -5.21 7.50 -16.57
N ARG A 231 -5.71 8.03 -15.45
CA ARG A 231 -7.08 7.81 -14.98
C ARG A 231 -8.10 8.47 -15.92
N ASP A 232 -9.31 7.90 -15.98
CA ASP A 232 -10.42 8.44 -16.78
C ASP A 232 -10.90 9.81 -16.27
N GLU A 233 -11.73 10.48 -17.06
CA GLU A 233 -12.19 11.84 -16.76
C GLU A 233 -12.92 11.96 -15.42
N ASP A 234 -13.64 10.93 -15.01
CA ASP A 234 -14.40 10.93 -13.76
C ASP A 234 -13.46 10.86 -12.56
N ALA A 235 -12.45 9.99 -12.63
CA ALA A 235 -11.38 9.95 -11.63
C ALA A 235 -10.55 11.24 -11.62
N GLN A 236 -10.31 11.90 -12.76
CA GLN A 236 -9.64 13.22 -12.78
C GLN A 236 -10.43 14.28 -11.98
N LYS A 237 -11.76 14.26 -12.09
CA LYS A 237 -12.67 15.21 -11.43
C LYS A 237 -12.95 14.86 -9.96
N ALA A 238 -12.59 13.66 -9.50
CA ALA A 238 -12.88 13.18 -8.16
C ALA A 238 -12.28 14.06 -7.06
N GLY A 239 -12.93 14.11 -5.89
CA GLY A 239 -12.35 14.69 -4.67
C GLY A 239 -11.18 13.85 -4.15
N ARG A 240 -10.60 14.26 -3.01
CA ARG A 240 -9.55 13.46 -2.36
C ARG A 240 -10.11 12.13 -1.84
N ASN A 241 -9.23 11.16 -1.70
CA ASN A 241 -9.60 9.85 -1.15
C ASN A 241 -9.79 9.97 0.37
N ILE A 242 -10.95 9.53 0.84
CA ILE A 242 -11.29 9.49 2.26
C ILE A 242 -11.43 8.04 2.69
N TYR A 243 -10.71 7.67 3.75
CA TYR A 243 -10.71 6.34 4.33
C TYR A 243 -11.40 6.39 5.70
N LYS A 244 -12.55 5.75 5.82
CA LYS A 244 -13.26 5.59 7.09
C LYS A 244 -12.73 4.37 7.83
N GLN A 245 -12.35 4.54 9.09
CA GLN A 245 -12.06 3.43 9.99
C GLN A 245 -13.38 2.84 10.50
N ARG A 246 -13.59 1.55 10.27
CA ARG A 246 -14.82 0.81 10.63
C ARG A 246 -14.64 -0.05 11.89
N TYR A 247 -13.41 -0.49 12.14
CA TYR A 247 -13.03 -1.23 13.34
C TYR A 247 -11.56 -0.97 13.64
N LEU A 248 -11.21 -0.83 14.92
CA LEU A 248 -9.83 -0.75 15.34
C LEU A 248 -9.59 -1.32 16.74
N ASP A 249 -8.68 -2.29 16.83
CA ASP A 249 -8.05 -2.65 18.10
C ASP A 249 -7.08 -1.54 18.53
N MET A 250 -7.31 -0.96 19.71
CA MET A 250 -6.54 0.18 20.23
C MET A 250 -5.41 -0.24 21.20
N THR A 251 -4.99 -1.50 21.18
CA THR A 251 -4.05 -1.99 22.20
C THR A 251 -2.60 -1.58 21.93
N GLY A 252 -2.29 -1.21 20.69
CA GLY A 252 -0.95 -0.89 20.20
C GLY A 252 -0.06 -2.13 20.00
N LYS A 253 -0.61 -3.35 20.09
CA LYS A 253 0.16 -4.60 20.12
C LYS A 253 0.07 -5.36 18.80
N LYS A 254 1.12 -6.14 18.50
CA LYS A 254 1.11 -7.10 17.40
C LYS A 254 -0.17 -7.93 17.40
N GLY A 255 -0.78 -8.05 16.23
CA GLY A 255 -2.06 -8.74 16.06
C GLY A 255 -3.28 -7.84 16.11
N ASP A 256 -3.19 -6.58 16.56
CA ASP A 256 -4.29 -5.63 16.47
C ASP A 256 -4.86 -5.59 15.05
N LEU A 257 -6.19 -5.61 14.92
CA LEU A 257 -6.88 -5.52 13.64
C LEU A 257 -7.39 -4.11 13.39
N ARG A 258 -7.38 -3.74 12.12
CA ARG A 258 -8.01 -2.52 11.62
C ARG A 258 -8.75 -2.79 10.33
N ILE A 259 -9.98 -2.30 10.26
CA ILE A 259 -10.82 -2.39 9.06
C ILE A 259 -11.09 -0.97 8.57
N SER A 260 -10.76 -0.72 7.32
CA SER A 260 -10.93 0.59 6.68
C SER A 260 -11.69 0.47 5.37
N GLU A 261 -12.53 1.46 5.06
CA GLU A 261 -13.28 1.56 3.81
C GLU A 261 -12.98 2.89 3.09
N VAL A 262 -12.85 2.87 1.77
CA VAL A 262 -12.80 4.10 0.97
C VAL A 262 -14.22 4.64 0.75
N THR A 263 -14.55 5.78 1.35
CA THR A 263 -15.92 6.32 1.32
C THR A 263 -16.10 7.44 0.29
N SER A 264 -15.02 8.06 -0.18
CA SER A 264 -15.03 9.14 -1.17
C SER A 264 -13.71 9.20 -1.92
N GLY A 265 -13.72 9.77 -3.13
CA GLY A 265 -12.53 10.00 -3.96
C GLY A 265 -12.62 9.33 -5.31
N ASP A 266 -11.54 8.69 -5.73
CA ASP A 266 -11.43 7.97 -7.02
C ASP A 266 -12.53 6.89 -7.12
N PRO A 267 -13.48 7.01 -8.07
CA PRO A 267 -14.67 6.14 -8.15
C PRO A 267 -14.32 4.67 -8.37
N VAL A 268 -13.11 4.38 -8.86
CA VAL A 268 -12.62 3.00 -9.07
C VAL A 268 -12.41 2.25 -7.75
N ILE A 269 -12.10 2.97 -6.67
CA ILE A 269 -11.72 2.39 -5.37
C ILE A 269 -12.73 2.69 -4.26
N VAL A 270 -13.73 3.54 -4.52
CA VAL A 270 -14.81 3.80 -3.54
C VAL A 270 -15.57 2.49 -3.27
N GLY A 271 -15.77 2.20 -1.98
CA GLY A 271 -16.39 0.96 -1.48
C GLY A 271 -15.40 -0.19 -1.26
N GLU A 272 -14.12 -0.03 -1.58
CA GLU A 272 -13.10 -1.02 -1.23
C GLU A 272 -12.91 -1.09 0.28
N VAL A 273 -12.89 -2.32 0.81
CA VAL A 273 -12.69 -2.60 2.23
C VAL A 273 -11.37 -3.33 2.42
N PHE A 274 -10.58 -2.89 3.39
CA PHE A 274 -9.28 -3.46 3.71
C PHE A 274 -9.23 -3.90 5.17
N VAL A 275 -8.76 -5.13 5.40
CA VAL A 275 -8.48 -5.67 6.73
C VAL A 275 -6.98 -5.77 6.91
N HIS A 276 -6.49 -5.03 7.89
CA HIS A 276 -5.08 -4.99 8.24
C HIS A 276 -4.83 -5.59 9.62
N ARG A 277 -3.64 -6.15 9.79
CA ARG A 277 -3.13 -6.67 11.07
C ARG A 277 -1.81 -6.02 11.41
N ARG A 278 -1.68 -5.46 12.62
CA ARG A 278 -0.46 -4.88 13.15
C ARG A 278 0.63 -5.95 13.33
N LEU A 279 1.86 -5.59 12.98
CA LEU A 279 3.05 -6.46 13.06
C LEU A 279 3.86 -6.26 14.33
#